data_AF-A0A9P0CE40-F1
#
_entry.id   AF-A0A9P0CE40-F1
#
_cell.length_a   1.000
_cell.length_b   1.000
_cell.length_c   1.000
_cell.angle_alpha   90.00
_cell.angle_beta   90.00
_cell.angle_gamma   90.00
#
_symmetry.space_group_name_H-M   'P 1'
#
loop_
_entity.id
_entity.type
_entity.pdbx_description
1 polymer ?
#
loop_
_entity_poly.entity_id
_entity_poly.type
_entity_poly.pdbx_seq_one_letter_code
_entity_poly.pdbx_strand_id
1 'polypeptide(L)'
;MNKCKRCGNSVTTGPKCIICGVMSHNSCLKMLKNTIIIDSKTSNCCNMDPVEEPIISLENSSENESVDKIKIKYLEQIIKQNDLVIENQKIAICALQEQINYLKCSNSFDPKSQIPAVTTLQPPANNPNSNSKNMAKISTHAVSLAVHNAQCHAICDRYVNQHTNSLQSEADNVNNYYTSGRSGRRNRNLITGSGITTNCSLKAAIRTVYKHLHVTNMDPATSEQELLTYLKGVVPSIRVEKLNSRFPDDYASFKVSAPINDHHQLLVPEIWPEKVMINEFATSPRFRQQTNNMNNNFRP
;
A
#
# COMPACT_ATOMS: atom_id res chain seq x y z
N MET A 1 12.33 -15.68 40.54
CA MET A 1 13.12 -15.56 39.29
C MET A 1 12.23 -15.89 38.11
N ASN A 2 12.18 -15.03 37.10
CA ASN A 2 11.38 -15.27 35.90
C ASN A 2 12.09 -16.35 35.05
N LYS A 3 11.37 -17.41 34.67
CA LYS A 3 11.89 -18.46 33.78
C LYS A 3 11.43 -18.19 32.35
N CYS A 4 12.32 -18.42 31.39
CA CYS A 4 12.01 -18.29 29.97
C CYS A 4 10.94 -19.32 29.57
N LYS A 5 9.88 -18.87 28.87
CA LYS A 5 8.80 -19.75 28.40
C LYS A 5 9.31 -20.94 27.57
N ARG A 6 10.41 -20.75 26.83
CA ARG A 6 10.94 -21.74 25.90
C ARG A 6 12.02 -22.64 26.51
N CYS A 7 13.11 -22.04 27.01
CA CYS A 7 14.26 -22.82 27.48
C CYS A 7 14.22 -23.13 28.99
N GLY A 8 13.26 -22.59 29.74
CA GLY A 8 13.14 -22.83 31.19
C GLY A 8 14.20 -22.13 32.07
N ASN A 9 15.28 -21.62 31.48
CA ASN A 9 16.35 -20.93 32.20
C ASN A 9 15.90 -19.56 32.73
N SER A 10 16.56 -19.06 33.78
CA SER A 10 16.29 -17.75 34.37
C SER A 10 16.57 -16.61 33.39
N VAL A 11 15.62 -15.69 33.24
CA VAL A 11 15.73 -14.49 32.39
C VAL A 11 15.90 -13.27 33.28
N THR A 12 16.99 -12.54 33.09
CA THR A 12 17.22 -11.22 33.71
C THR A 12 16.69 -10.08 32.84
N THR A 13 16.87 -10.18 31.52
CA THR A 13 16.45 -9.17 30.54
C THR A 13 15.77 -9.81 29.32
N GLY A 14 14.65 -9.25 28.89
CA GLY A 14 13.94 -9.68 27.69
C GLY A 14 12.51 -9.15 27.62
N PRO A 15 11.82 -9.31 26.49
CA PRO A 15 10.43 -8.89 26.34
C PRO A 15 9.49 -9.71 27.24
N LYS A 16 8.54 -9.01 27.86
CA LYS A 16 7.49 -9.57 28.71
C LYS A 16 6.22 -9.77 27.91
N CYS A 17 5.60 -10.95 28.01
CA CYS A 17 4.32 -11.19 27.38
C CYS A 17 3.23 -10.29 27.98
N ILE A 18 2.47 -9.57 27.15
CA ILE A 18 1.38 -8.70 27.61
C ILE A 18 0.21 -9.49 28.22
N ILE A 19 0.01 -10.75 27.80
CA ILE A 19 -1.08 -11.61 28.28
C ILE A 19 -0.66 -12.41 29.53
N CYS A 20 0.35 -13.28 29.40
CA CYS A 20 0.74 -14.17 30.50
C CYS A 20 1.83 -13.59 31.42
N GLY A 21 2.40 -12.44 31.10
CA GLY A 21 3.47 -11.82 31.89
C GLY A 21 4.81 -12.56 31.89
N VAL A 22 4.94 -13.68 31.17
CA VAL A 22 6.20 -14.46 31.11
C VAL A 22 7.24 -13.71 30.28
N MET A 23 8.47 -13.64 30.78
CA MET A 23 9.61 -13.07 30.06
C MET A 23 10.32 -14.14 29.23
N SER A 24 10.85 -13.77 28.06
CA SER A 24 11.64 -14.68 27.23
C SER A 24 12.92 -14.01 26.72
N HIS A 25 13.98 -14.79 26.52
CA HIS A 25 15.18 -14.31 25.84
C HIS A 25 14.84 -13.90 24.39
N ASN A 26 15.49 -12.84 23.88
CA ASN A 26 15.30 -12.40 22.49
C ASN A 26 15.57 -13.52 21.47
N SER A 27 16.59 -14.35 21.69
CA SER A 27 16.90 -15.51 20.85
C SER A 27 15.83 -16.60 20.93
N CYS A 28 15.29 -16.85 22.12
CA CYS A 28 14.22 -17.84 22.32
C CYS A 28 12.92 -17.39 21.65
N LEU A 29 12.61 -16.10 21.73
CA LEU A 29 11.40 -15.51 21.17
C LEU A 29 11.32 -15.67 19.65
N LYS A 30 12.45 -15.48 18.95
CA LYS A 30 12.57 -15.66 17.48
C LYS A 30 12.22 -17.05 16.96
N MET A 31 12.17 -18.07 17.83
CA MET A 31 11.76 -19.41 17.37
C MET A 31 10.60 -20.01 18.17
N LEU A 32 9.81 -19.15 18.81
CA LEU A 32 8.42 -19.46 19.11
C LEU A 32 7.60 -19.20 17.84
N LYS A 33 6.86 -20.20 17.35
CA LYS A 33 6.14 -20.11 16.07
C LYS A 33 5.00 -19.08 16.06
N ASN A 34 4.46 -18.73 17.23
CA ASN A 34 3.28 -17.86 17.36
C ASN A 34 3.56 -16.73 18.36
N THR A 35 4.57 -15.89 18.09
CA THR A 35 4.88 -14.77 18.98
C THR A 35 5.06 -13.48 18.20
N ILE A 36 4.27 -12.47 18.56
CA ILE A 36 4.33 -11.14 17.96
C ILE A 36 5.20 -10.26 18.86
N ILE A 37 6.24 -9.64 18.30
CA ILE A 37 7.07 -8.64 18.99
C ILE A 37 6.40 -7.28 18.81
N ILE A 38 5.93 -6.68 19.91
CA ILE A 38 5.27 -5.37 19.86
C ILE A 38 6.35 -4.28 19.97
N ASP A 39 7.27 -4.43 20.92
CA ASP A 39 8.43 -3.54 21.08
C ASP A 39 9.63 -4.30 21.69
N SER A 40 10.72 -3.58 21.99
CA SER A 40 11.94 -4.16 22.58
C SER A 40 11.76 -4.79 23.98
N LYS A 41 10.67 -4.47 24.68
CA LYS A 41 10.35 -4.85 26.06
C LYS A 41 9.03 -5.63 26.19
N THR A 42 8.21 -5.70 25.15
CA THR A 42 6.89 -6.31 25.16
C THR A 42 6.66 -7.21 23.95
N SER A 43 6.02 -8.35 24.20
CA SER A 43 5.65 -9.32 23.17
C SER A 43 4.27 -9.91 23.47
N ASN A 44 3.65 -10.60 22.52
CA ASN A 44 2.50 -11.44 22.78
C ASN A 44 2.82 -12.88 22.37
N CYS A 45 3.04 -13.76 23.35
CA CYS A 45 3.30 -15.19 23.15
C CYS A 45 2.08 -16.08 23.45
N CYS A 46 0.91 -15.48 23.69
CA CYS A 46 -0.32 -16.17 24.07
C CYS A 46 -1.45 -16.01 23.05
N ASN A 47 -1.19 -15.41 21.88
CA ASN A 47 -2.07 -15.58 20.74
C ASN A 47 -2.03 -17.05 20.31
N MET A 48 -2.89 -17.86 20.94
CA MET A 48 -3.25 -19.20 20.50
C MET A 48 -4.32 -19.13 19.42
N ASP A 49 -4.99 -18.00 19.26
CA ASP A 49 -5.88 -17.83 18.12
C ASP A 49 -5.00 -17.56 16.91
N PRO A 50 -5.06 -18.43 15.88
CA PRO A 50 -4.71 -17.97 14.56
C PRO A 50 -5.71 -16.84 14.31
N VAL A 51 -5.25 -15.59 14.46
CA VAL A 51 -5.69 -14.60 13.50
C VAL A 51 -5.19 -15.22 12.20
N GLU A 52 -6.08 -15.97 11.56
CA GLU A 52 -6.07 -16.15 10.13
C GLU A 52 -6.07 -14.73 9.58
N GLU A 53 -4.89 -14.09 9.57
CA GLU A 53 -4.55 -13.33 8.39
C GLU A 53 -4.87 -14.29 7.25
N PRO A 54 -5.71 -13.90 6.28
CA PRO A 54 -5.92 -14.70 5.09
C PRO A 54 -4.60 -14.66 4.31
N ILE A 55 -3.57 -15.32 4.84
CA ILE A 55 -2.43 -15.80 4.11
C ILE A 55 -3.06 -16.81 3.18
N ILE A 56 -3.22 -16.36 1.93
CA ILE A 56 -3.50 -17.16 0.75
C ILE A 56 -2.38 -18.21 0.69
N SER A 57 -2.53 -19.26 1.50
CA SER A 57 -1.78 -20.49 1.37
C SER A 57 -2.46 -21.19 0.23
N LEU A 58 -2.08 -20.78 -0.99
CA LEU A 58 -2.36 -21.46 -2.23
C LEU A 58 -1.57 -22.80 -2.23
N GLU A 59 -1.78 -23.61 -1.20
CA GLU A 59 -1.17 -24.93 -1.11
C GLU A 59 -1.92 -25.86 -2.06
N ASN A 60 -1.46 -25.84 -3.31
CA ASN A 60 -1.11 -27.01 -4.12
C ASN A 60 -1.95 -28.29 -3.89
N SER A 61 -3.27 -28.19 -3.89
CA SER A 61 -4.14 -29.35 -4.00
C SER A 61 -4.66 -29.46 -5.43
N SER A 62 -4.06 -30.38 -6.17
CA SER A 62 -4.63 -31.05 -7.34
C SER A 62 -4.88 -30.19 -8.60
N GLU A 63 -3.99 -30.39 -9.56
CA GLU A 63 -4.20 -30.09 -10.99
C GLU A 63 -5.62 -30.54 -11.42
N ASN A 64 -6.37 -29.63 -12.05
CA ASN A 64 -7.78 -29.73 -12.51
C ASN A 64 -8.89 -29.15 -11.61
N GLU A 65 -8.60 -28.22 -10.70
CA GLU A 65 -9.67 -27.36 -10.20
C GLU A 65 -10.10 -26.38 -11.31
N SER A 66 -11.29 -26.60 -11.89
CA SER A 66 -11.88 -25.75 -12.94
C SER A 66 -11.77 -24.27 -12.58
N VAL A 67 -11.42 -23.43 -13.57
CA VAL A 67 -11.34 -21.96 -13.46
C VAL A 67 -12.60 -21.38 -12.80
N ASP A 68 -13.76 -21.98 -13.06
CA ASP A 68 -15.03 -21.55 -12.47
C ASP A 68 -15.06 -21.74 -10.94
N LYS A 69 -14.47 -22.81 -10.41
CA LYS A 69 -14.40 -23.05 -8.96
C LYS A 69 -13.51 -22.02 -8.26
N ILE A 70 -12.40 -21.64 -8.88
CA ILE A 70 -11.51 -20.59 -8.36
C ILE A 70 -12.26 -19.26 -8.35
N LYS A 71 -12.97 -18.94 -9.43
CA LYS A 71 -13.79 -17.72 -9.54
C LYS A 71 -14.91 -17.70 -8.51
N ILE A 72 -15.59 -18.82 -8.26
CA ILE A 72 -16.63 -18.95 -7.24
C ILE A 72 -16.04 -18.68 -5.85
N LYS A 73 -14.93 -19.34 -5.49
CA LYS A 73 -14.25 -19.12 -4.19
C LYS A 73 -13.86 -17.65 -3.98
N TYR A 74 -13.34 -17.00 -5.02
CA TYR A 74 -12.99 -15.60 -4.96
C TYR A 74 -14.21 -14.69 -4.75
N LEU A 75 -15.30 -14.95 -5.46
CA LEU A 75 -16.55 -14.20 -5.29
C LEU A 75 -17.16 -14.41 -3.90
N GLU A 76 -17.12 -15.63 -3.36
CA GLU A 76 -17.55 -15.92 -1.98
C GLU A 76 -16.74 -15.12 -0.95
N GLN A 77 -15.43 -14.99 -1.15
CA GLN A 77 -14.58 -14.15 -0.30
C GLN A 77 -14.96 -12.67 -0.36
N ILE A 78 -15.23 -12.14 -1.56
CA ILE A 78 -15.69 -10.75 -1.73
C ILE A 78 -17.02 -10.53 -1.00
N ILE A 79 -17.97 -11.47 -1.15
CA ILE A 79 -19.27 -11.38 -0.47
C ILE A 79 -19.07 -11.35 1.04
N LYS A 80 -18.24 -12.25 1.59
CA LYS A 80 -17.94 -12.30 3.03
C LYS A 80 -17.31 -10.98 3.53
N GLN A 81 -16.40 -10.38 2.76
CA GLN A 81 -15.83 -9.08 3.11
C GLN A 81 -16.87 -7.95 3.07
N ASN A 82 -17.76 -7.95 2.07
CA ASN A 82 -18.84 -6.97 1.97
C ASN A 82 -19.83 -7.09 3.14
N ASP A 83 -20.17 -8.31 3.57
CA ASP A 83 -21.04 -8.53 4.72
C ASP A 83 -20.45 -7.95 6.02
N LEU A 84 -19.14 -8.10 6.21
CA LEU A 84 -18.43 -7.51 7.36
C LEU A 84 -18.43 -5.98 7.30
N VAL A 85 -18.28 -5.39 6.12
CA VAL A 85 -18.41 -3.93 5.93
C VAL A 85 -19.83 -3.46 6.26
N ILE A 86 -20.85 -4.19 5.82
CA ILE A 86 -22.26 -3.90 6.11
C ILE A 86 -22.53 -3.97 7.62
N GLU A 87 -22.00 -4.97 8.31
CA GLU A 87 -22.15 -5.11 9.76
C GLU A 87 -21.52 -3.92 10.50
N ASN A 88 -20.29 -3.53 10.13
CA ASN A 88 -19.62 -2.36 10.69
C ASN A 88 -20.40 -1.06 10.44
N GLN A 89 -20.99 -0.90 9.24
CA GLN A 89 -21.83 0.26 8.93
C GLN A 89 -23.11 0.29 9.77
N LYS A 90 -23.75 -0.86 10.01
CA LYS A 90 -24.92 -0.96 10.90
C LYS A 90 -24.58 -0.51 12.32
N ILE A 91 -23.45 -0.95 12.87
CA ILE A 91 -22.98 -0.54 14.19
C ILE A 91 -22.78 0.98 14.25
N ALA A 92 -22.13 1.56 13.24
CA ALA A 92 -21.90 3.00 13.16
C ALA A 92 -23.23 3.79 13.08
N ILE A 93 -24.19 3.31 12.29
CA ILE A 93 -25.52 3.92 12.19
C ILE A 93 -26.24 3.90 13.54
N CYS A 94 -26.23 2.76 14.26
CA CYS A 94 -26.82 2.65 15.58
C CYS A 94 -26.18 3.65 16.58
N ALA A 95 -24.85 3.74 16.62
CA ALA A 95 -24.15 4.67 17.49
C ALA A 95 -24.50 6.15 17.19
N LEU A 96 -24.61 6.52 15.91
CA LEU A 96 -25.01 7.88 15.51
C LEU A 96 -26.47 8.17 15.88
N GLN A 97 -27.37 7.20 15.74
CA GLN A 97 -28.77 7.35 16.15
C GLN A 97 -28.90 7.56 17.67
N GLU A 98 -28.12 6.86 18.49
CA GLU A 98 -28.06 7.07 19.94
C GLU A 98 -27.59 8.50 20.28
N GLN A 99 -26.56 9.00 19.60
CA GLN A 99 -26.09 10.38 19.79
C GLN A 99 -27.16 11.43 19.43
N ILE A 100 -27.89 11.22 18.33
CA ILE A 100 -29.00 12.11 17.95
C ILE A 100 -30.10 12.09 19.02
N ASN A 101 -30.43 10.92 19.56
CA ASN A 101 -31.43 10.80 20.62
C ASN A 101 -31.00 11.53 21.90
N TYR A 102 -29.72 11.40 22.28
CA TYR A 102 -29.17 12.14 23.42
C TYR A 102 -29.29 13.66 23.23
N LEU A 103 -28.93 14.18 22.06
CA LEU A 103 -29.02 15.62 21.74
C LEU A 103 -30.47 16.14 21.73
N LYS A 104 -31.43 15.32 21.29
CA LYS A 104 -32.85 15.66 21.36
C LYS A 104 -33.33 15.78 22.80
N CYS A 105 -32.92 14.88 23.68
CA CYS A 105 -33.25 14.92 25.10
C CYS A 105 -32.54 16.07 25.85
N SER A 106 -31.32 16.46 25.47
CA SER A 106 -30.63 17.58 26.11
C SER A 106 -31.26 18.94 25.78
N ASN A 107 -31.86 19.07 24.59
CA ASN A 107 -32.47 20.32 24.14
C ASN A 107 -33.89 20.56 24.70
N SER A 108 -34.47 19.60 25.42
CA SER A 108 -35.75 19.78 26.12
C SER A 108 -35.61 20.41 27.51
N PHE A 109 -34.43 20.88 27.90
CA PHE A 109 -34.27 21.71 29.09
C PHE A 109 -34.82 23.11 28.80
N ASP A 110 -36.09 23.32 29.18
CA ASP A 110 -36.78 24.60 29.14
C ASP A 110 -35.93 25.69 29.83
N PRO A 111 -35.47 26.74 29.13
CA PRO A 111 -34.71 27.85 29.73
C PRO A 111 -35.59 28.78 30.60
N LYS A 112 -36.77 28.33 31.05
CA LYS A 112 -37.74 29.12 31.81
C LYS A 112 -37.58 29.07 33.34
N SER A 113 -36.46 28.57 33.86
CA SER A 113 -36.09 28.77 35.27
C SER A 113 -35.55 30.18 35.48
N GLN A 114 -36.49 31.11 35.54
CA GLN A 114 -36.49 32.43 36.17
C GLN A 114 -35.22 32.80 36.95
N ILE A 115 -34.40 33.69 36.39
CA ILE A 115 -33.57 34.60 37.19
C ILE A 115 -34.45 35.84 37.44
N PRO A 116 -34.70 36.24 38.69
CA PRO A 116 -35.53 37.39 39.00
C PRO A 116 -34.89 38.68 38.49
N ALA A 117 -35.71 39.48 37.81
CA ALA A 117 -35.38 40.78 37.27
C ALA A 117 -34.86 41.73 38.36
N VAL A 118 -33.62 42.21 38.19
CA VAL A 118 -33.09 43.37 38.90
C VAL A 118 -32.84 44.48 37.88
N THR A 119 -33.86 45.34 37.78
CA THR A 119 -33.80 46.79 37.90
C THR A 119 -32.56 47.52 37.34
N THR A 120 -32.72 48.04 36.12
CA THR A 120 -32.74 49.49 35.83
C THR A 120 -31.44 50.32 35.96
N LEU A 121 -31.05 50.88 34.80
CA LEU A 121 -30.58 52.26 34.49
C LEU A 121 -29.18 52.47 33.86
N GLN A 122 -29.29 53.21 32.74
CA GLN A 122 -28.40 54.18 32.09
C GLN A 122 -27.40 53.73 31.01
N PRO A 123 -27.44 54.39 29.84
CA PRO A 123 -26.37 54.35 28.84
C PRO A 123 -25.31 55.43 29.15
N PRO A 124 -24.02 55.09 29.29
CA PRO A 124 -22.98 56.09 29.19
C PRO A 124 -22.45 56.21 27.76
N ALA A 125 -22.28 57.48 27.41
CA ALA A 125 -21.69 58.07 26.23
C ALA A 125 -20.46 57.36 25.63
N ASN A 126 -20.33 57.59 24.32
CA ASN A 126 -19.15 57.44 23.48
C ASN A 126 -17.84 57.78 24.22
N ASN A 127 -16.92 56.81 24.26
CA ASN A 127 -15.52 57.08 24.59
C ASN A 127 -14.60 56.21 23.70
N PRO A 128 -13.86 56.78 22.74
CA PRO A 128 -12.95 56.05 21.89
C PRO A 128 -11.55 56.03 22.50
N ASN A 129 -11.31 55.19 23.51
CA ASN A 129 -9.95 54.71 23.84
C ASN A 129 -9.98 53.69 24.98
N SER A 130 -10.03 52.40 24.66
CA SER A 130 -9.41 51.40 25.52
C SER A 130 -9.05 50.16 24.70
N ASN A 131 -7.77 50.06 24.38
CA ASN A 131 -7.09 48.82 24.00
C ASN A 131 -7.10 47.85 25.19
N SER A 132 -8.27 47.35 25.59
CA SER A 132 -8.40 46.22 26.50
C SER A 132 -8.51 44.97 25.65
N LYS A 133 -7.41 44.22 25.57
CA LYS A 133 -7.37 42.87 25.04
C LYS A 133 -8.30 41.99 25.88
N ASN A 134 -9.59 41.98 25.53
CA ASN A 134 -10.54 40.99 26.02
C ASN A 134 -10.11 39.63 25.46
N MET A 135 -9.20 38.96 26.16
CA MET A 135 -8.93 37.55 25.92
C MET A 135 -10.21 36.80 26.29
N ALA A 136 -10.94 36.34 25.28
CA ALA A 136 -12.07 35.45 25.46
C ALA A 136 -11.62 34.30 26.37
N LYS A 137 -12.21 34.21 27.57
CA LYS A 137 -11.93 33.11 28.49
C LYS A 137 -12.44 31.84 27.83
N ILE A 138 -11.52 30.99 27.40
CA ILE A 138 -11.84 29.69 26.80
C ILE A 138 -12.52 28.86 27.89
N SER A 139 -13.75 28.40 27.65
CA SER A 139 -14.47 27.60 28.63
C SER A 139 -13.84 26.21 28.76
N THR A 140 -13.90 25.63 29.96
CA THR A 140 -13.42 24.27 30.22
C THR A 140 -14.07 23.24 29.28
N HIS A 141 -15.34 23.45 28.92
CA HIS A 141 -16.06 22.62 27.96
C HIS A 141 -15.45 22.73 26.55
N ALA A 142 -15.09 23.94 26.10
CA ALA A 142 -14.45 24.14 24.80
C ALA A 142 -13.08 23.45 24.73
N VAL A 143 -12.29 23.49 25.82
CA VAL A 143 -11.02 22.76 25.92
C VAL A 143 -11.27 21.25 25.87
N SER A 144 -12.23 20.74 26.64
CA SER A 144 -12.57 19.31 26.67
C SER A 144 -13.00 18.79 25.29
N LEU A 145 -13.84 19.54 24.58
CA LEU A 145 -14.29 19.19 23.24
C LEU A 145 -13.13 19.21 22.22
N ALA A 146 -12.26 20.21 22.31
CA ALA A 146 -11.08 20.30 21.43
C ALA A 146 -10.11 19.12 21.65
N VAL A 147 -9.87 18.73 22.90
CA VAL A 147 -9.04 17.56 23.23
C VAL A 147 -9.67 16.27 22.72
N HIS A 148 -10.97 16.09 22.93
CA HIS A 148 -11.69 14.91 22.41
C HIS A 148 -11.60 14.81 20.88
N ASN A 149 -11.86 15.91 20.18
CA ASN A 149 -11.77 15.94 18.72
C ASN A 149 -10.34 15.65 18.23
N ALA A 150 -9.32 16.22 18.87
CA ALA A 150 -7.92 15.95 18.52
C ALA A 150 -7.56 14.47 18.72
N GLN A 151 -8.06 13.82 19.78
CA GLN A 151 -7.87 12.40 20.03
C GLN A 151 -8.59 11.53 18.97
N CYS A 152 -9.84 11.85 18.63
CA CYS A 152 -10.57 11.17 17.57
C CYS A 152 -9.85 11.26 16.22
N HIS A 153 -9.38 12.45 15.84
CA HIS A 153 -8.62 12.64 14.60
C HIS A 153 -7.32 11.83 14.60
N ALA A 154 -6.56 11.82 15.70
CA ALA A 154 -5.33 11.03 15.80
C ALA A 154 -5.59 9.52 15.65
N ILE A 155 -6.72 9.02 16.14
CA ILE A 155 -7.12 7.61 15.98
C ILE A 155 -7.50 7.33 14.52
N CYS A 156 -8.31 8.19 13.91
CA CYS A 156 -8.69 8.07 12.49
C CYS A 156 -7.44 8.10 11.59
N ASP A 157 -6.53 9.05 11.80
CA ASP A 157 -5.30 9.16 11.03
C ASP A 157 -4.41 7.92 11.18
N ARG A 158 -4.33 7.36 12.40
CA ARG A 158 -3.58 6.10 12.62
C ARG A 158 -4.21 4.94 11.83
N TYR A 159 -5.53 4.83 11.83
CA TYR A 159 -6.23 3.75 11.13
C TYR A 159 -6.13 3.88 9.60
N VAL A 160 -6.31 5.09 9.07
CA VAL A 160 -6.15 5.38 7.64
C VAL A 160 -4.71 5.10 7.21
N ASN A 161 -3.73 5.54 7.98
CA ASN A 161 -2.32 5.30 7.67
C ASN A 161 -1.92 3.82 7.77
N GLN A 162 -2.56 3.03 8.64
CA GLN A 162 -2.33 1.59 8.70
C GLN A 162 -2.86 0.88 7.45
N HIS A 163 -4.07 1.25 6.99
CA HIS A 163 -4.66 0.68 5.78
C HIS A 163 -3.96 1.11 4.50
N THR A 164 -3.55 2.37 4.37
CA THR A 164 -2.78 2.82 3.21
C THR A 164 -1.43 2.14 3.13
N ASN A 165 -0.69 2.02 4.23
CA ASN A 165 0.57 1.29 4.24
C ASN A 165 0.39 -0.22 3.95
N SER A 166 -0.73 -0.82 4.39
CA SER A 166 -1.05 -2.22 4.08
C SER A 166 -1.32 -2.43 2.59
N LEU A 167 -2.15 -1.59 1.97
CA LEU A 167 -2.47 -1.67 0.54
C LEU A 167 -1.27 -1.30 -0.36
N GLN A 168 -0.41 -0.37 0.06
CA GLN A 168 0.83 -0.06 -0.64
C GLN A 168 1.83 -1.21 -0.53
N SER A 169 1.87 -1.92 0.61
CA SER A 169 2.80 -3.03 0.83
C SER A 169 2.53 -4.25 -0.06
N GLU A 170 1.29 -4.49 -0.49
CA GLU A 170 0.97 -5.59 -1.43
C GLU A 170 1.30 -5.24 -2.89
N ALA A 171 1.24 -3.96 -3.27
CA ALA A 171 1.66 -3.50 -4.59
C ALA A 171 3.20 -3.35 -4.73
N ASP A 172 3.90 -3.07 -3.63
CA ASP A 172 5.35 -2.81 -3.63
C ASP A 172 6.22 -4.02 -3.23
N ASN A 173 5.65 -5.15 -2.77
CA ASN A 173 6.44 -6.32 -2.33
C ASN A 173 7.07 -7.15 -3.47
N VAL A 174 6.79 -6.83 -4.74
CA VAL A 174 7.51 -7.43 -5.86
C VAL A 174 8.84 -6.69 -6.15
N ASN A 175 9.14 -5.55 -5.51
CA ASN A 175 10.25 -4.69 -5.97
C ASN A 175 11.23 -4.13 -4.92
N ASN A 176 11.17 -4.52 -3.64
CA ASN A 176 11.91 -3.79 -2.59
C ASN A 176 12.96 -4.58 -1.77
N TYR A 177 13.72 -5.48 -2.41
CA TYR A 177 14.91 -6.09 -1.78
C TYR A 177 16.23 -5.34 -2.00
N TYR A 178 16.26 -4.16 -2.63
CA TYR A 178 17.50 -3.41 -2.91
C TYR A 178 17.40 -1.89 -2.77
N THR A 179 17.05 -1.37 -1.59
CA THR A 179 17.08 0.08 -1.32
C THR A 179 17.73 0.44 0.02
N SER A 180 18.87 -0.20 0.34
CA SER A 180 19.78 0.35 1.35
C SER A 180 20.63 1.47 0.77
N GLY A 181 20.39 2.70 1.25
CA GLY A 181 21.36 3.79 1.31
C GLY A 181 21.61 4.57 0.02
N ARG A 182 20.81 5.61 -0.25
CA ARG A 182 21.29 6.75 -1.08
C ARG A 182 20.80 8.09 -0.54
N SER A 183 21.76 8.99 -0.37
CA SER A 183 21.62 10.41 -0.04
C SER A 183 20.50 11.06 -0.83
N GLY A 184 19.60 11.77 -0.13
CA GLY A 184 18.42 12.42 -0.67
C GLY A 184 18.71 13.29 -1.89
N ARG A 185 18.40 12.77 -3.08
CA ARG A 185 18.08 13.63 -4.21
C ARG A 185 16.84 14.40 -3.80
N ARG A 186 16.95 15.73 -3.72
CA ARG A 186 15.81 16.62 -3.49
C ARG A 186 14.75 16.29 -4.53
N ASN A 187 13.67 15.64 -4.11
CA ASN A 187 12.49 15.46 -4.94
C ASN A 187 11.99 16.85 -5.29
N ARG A 188 12.26 17.29 -6.52
CA ARG A 188 11.59 18.48 -7.05
C ARG A 188 10.17 18.04 -7.35
N ASN A 189 9.22 18.58 -6.63
CA ASN A 189 7.80 18.36 -6.87
C ASN A 189 7.48 18.93 -8.26
N LEU A 190 7.52 18.09 -9.28
CA LEU A 190 7.07 18.44 -10.62
C LEU A 190 5.54 18.38 -10.60
N ILE A 191 4.90 19.51 -10.91
CA ILE A 191 3.44 19.58 -11.02
C ILE A 191 3.06 19.13 -12.43
N THR A 192 2.25 18.08 -12.54
CA THR A 192 1.66 17.62 -13.80
C THR A 192 0.27 18.22 -13.95
N GLY A 193 -0.01 18.89 -15.06
CA GLY A 193 -1.33 19.46 -15.34
C GLY A 193 -2.35 18.38 -15.72
N SER A 194 -3.57 18.46 -15.18
CA SER A 194 -4.68 17.51 -15.42
C SER A 194 -5.84 18.12 -16.22
N GLY A 195 -5.61 19.23 -16.92
CA GLY A 195 -6.65 19.94 -17.67
C GLY A 195 -7.18 19.12 -18.86
N ILE A 196 -8.51 19.18 -19.06
CA ILE A 196 -9.19 18.52 -20.19
C ILE A 196 -8.80 19.24 -21.48
N THR A 197 -8.24 18.52 -22.45
CA THR A 197 -7.63 19.10 -23.66
C THR A 197 -8.60 19.39 -24.80
N THR A 198 -9.91 19.17 -24.62
CA THR A 198 -10.88 19.21 -25.72
C THR A 198 -10.97 20.57 -26.44
N ASN A 199 -10.68 21.68 -25.77
CA ASN A 199 -10.76 23.04 -26.33
C ASN A 199 -9.48 23.88 -26.15
N CYS A 200 -8.32 23.25 -25.91
CA CYS A 200 -7.05 23.98 -25.72
C CYS A 200 -6.18 23.93 -26.99
N SER A 201 -5.60 25.05 -27.40
CA SER A 201 -4.62 25.10 -28.50
C SER A 201 -3.27 24.46 -28.13
N LEU A 202 -3.01 24.27 -26.84
CA LEU A 202 -1.78 23.65 -26.35
C LEU A 202 -1.90 22.12 -26.39
N LYS A 203 -0.92 21.47 -27.05
CA LYS A 203 -0.80 20.01 -27.08
C LYS A 203 0.37 19.58 -26.18
N ALA A 204 0.09 18.69 -25.23
CA ALA A 204 1.16 18.04 -24.48
C ALA A 204 1.87 17.02 -25.37
N ALA A 205 3.20 16.95 -25.28
CA ALA A 205 3.95 15.88 -25.92
C ALA A 205 3.62 14.55 -25.24
N ILE A 206 2.90 13.67 -25.93
CA ILE A 206 2.65 12.31 -25.46
C ILE A 206 3.97 11.54 -25.61
N ARG A 207 4.71 11.41 -24.51
CA ARG A 207 5.85 10.50 -24.46
C ARG A 207 5.32 9.08 -24.35
N THR A 208 5.24 8.39 -25.48
CA THR A 208 5.04 6.95 -25.46
C THR A 208 6.27 6.31 -24.84
N VAL A 209 6.13 5.85 -23.60
CA VAL A 209 7.17 5.09 -22.93
C VAL A 209 7.08 3.66 -23.46
N TYR A 210 8.15 3.21 -24.10
CA TYR A 210 8.28 1.83 -24.52
C TYR A 210 8.98 1.02 -23.43
N LYS A 211 8.45 -0.17 -23.17
CA LYS A 211 9.17 -1.22 -22.46
C LYS A 211 9.78 -2.17 -23.48
N HIS A 212 10.91 -2.77 -23.13
CA HIS A 212 11.65 -3.66 -24.01
C HIS A 212 11.70 -5.06 -23.40
N LEU A 213 11.42 -6.06 -24.21
CA LEU A 213 11.54 -7.48 -23.93
C LEU A 213 12.68 -8.06 -24.74
N HIS A 214 13.48 -8.90 -24.10
CA HIS A 214 14.47 -9.74 -24.73
C HIS A 214 13.84 -11.11 -24.99
N VAL A 215 13.61 -11.43 -26.25
CA VAL A 215 13.07 -12.71 -26.69
C VAL A 215 14.24 -13.52 -27.23
N THR A 216 14.43 -14.73 -26.70
CA THR A 216 15.54 -15.62 -27.04
C THR A 216 15.04 -17.01 -27.38
N ASN A 217 15.94 -17.83 -27.95
CA ASN A 217 15.65 -19.19 -28.37
C ASN A 217 14.60 -19.27 -29.50
N MET A 218 14.63 -18.30 -30.41
CA MET A 218 13.87 -18.33 -31.66
C MET A 218 14.67 -19.07 -32.73
N ASP A 219 13.99 -19.60 -33.75
CA ASP A 219 14.66 -20.24 -34.89
C ASP A 219 15.59 -19.23 -35.61
N PRO A 220 16.84 -19.63 -35.97
CA PRO A 220 17.80 -18.74 -36.63
C PRO A 220 17.29 -18.17 -37.96
N ALA A 221 16.44 -18.92 -38.68
CA ALA A 221 15.83 -18.52 -39.94
C ALA A 221 14.70 -17.49 -39.76
N THR A 222 14.16 -17.33 -38.54
CA THR A 222 13.12 -16.34 -38.28
C THR A 222 13.61 -14.93 -38.62
N SER A 223 12.80 -14.24 -39.43
CA SER A 223 13.05 -12.86 -39.83
C SER A 223 12.36 -11.87 -38.87
N GLU A 224 12.87 -10.64 -38.81
CA GLU A 224 12.25 -9.58 -38.00
C GLU A 224 10.82 -9.28 -38.44
N GLN A 225 10.57 -9.32 -39.76
CA GLN A 225 9.27 -9.02 -40.36
C GLN A 225 8.23 -10.09 -40.05
N GLU A 226 8.63 -11.36 -40.01
CA GLU A 226 7.76 -12.47 -39.66
C GLU A 226 7.31 -12.36 -38.19
N LEU A 227 8.25 -12.15 -37.27
CA LEU A 227 7.93 -11.95 -35.86
C LEU A 227 7.10 -10.67 -35.63
N LEU A 228 7.41 -9.58 -36.35
CA LEU A 228 6.62 -8.35 -36.31
C LEU A 228 5.18 -8.58 -36.78
N THR A 229 4.99 -9.34 -37.85
CA THR A 229 3.66 -9.64 -38.42
C THR A 229 2.85 -10.50 -37.47
N TYR A 230 3.49 -11.51 -36.87
CA TYR A 230 2.88 -12.35 -35.84
C TYR A 230 2.41 -11.52 -34.63
N LEU A 231 3.30 -10.71 -34.05
CA LEU A 231 2.99 -9.94 -32.84
C LEU A 231 2.04 -8.76 -33.07
N LYS A 232 1.92 -8.25 -34.30
CA LYS A 232 0.95 -7.20 -34.65
C LYS A 232 -0.51 -7.64 -34.48
N GLY A 233 -0.79 -8.94 -34.53
CA GLY A 233 -2.12 -9.48 -34.23
C GLY A 233 -2.52 -9.31 -32.76
N VAL A 234 -1.54 -9.20 -31.87
CA VAL A 234 -1.73 -9.01 -30.43
C VAL A 234 -1.59 -7.53 -30.06
N VAL A 235 -0.46 -6.90 -30.44
CA VAL A 235 -0.14 -5.51 -30.11
C VAL A 235 0.11 -4.71 -31.40
N PRO A 236 -0.78 -3.76 -31.77
CA PRO A 236 -0.67 -3.03 -33.04
C PRO A 236 0.59 -2.15 -33.15
N SER A 237 1.02 -1.57 -32.03
CA SER A 237 2.10 -0.56 -31.98
C SER A 237 3.43 -1.14 -31.51
N ILE A 238 3.87 -2.25 -32.10
CA ILE A 238 5.07 -2.97 -31.69
C ILE A 238 6.27 -2.69 -32.62
N ARG A 239 7.48 -2.71 -32.06
CA ARG A 239 8.75 -2.66 -32.82
C ARG A 239 9.58 -3.88 -32.46
N VAL A 240 10.15 -4.53 -33.46
CA VAL A 240 11.02 -5.70 -33.29
C VAL A 240 12.38 -5.32 -33.88
N GLU A 241 13.47 -5.73 -33.24
CA GLU A 241 14.84 -5.51 -33.70
C GLU A 241 15.60 -6.83 -33.51
N LYS A 242 16.11 -7.43 -34.59
CA LYS A 242 16.93 -8.66 -34.49
C LYS A 242 18.28 -8.33 -33.82
N LEU A 243 18.63 -9.08 -32.78
CA LEU A 243 19.89 -8.90 -32.04
C LEU A 243 20.95 -9.89 -32.54
N ASN A 244 22.21 -9.47 -32.47
CA ASN A 244 23.35 -10.36 -32.73
C ASN A 244 23.47 -11.35 -31.58
N SER A 245 23.01 -12.57 -31.82
CA SER A 245 23.06 -13.66 -30.85
C SER A 245 24.49 -14.19 -30.70
N ARG A 246 24.81 -14.79 -29.55
CA ARG A 246 26.13 -15.38 -29.29
C ARG A 246 26.41 -16.56 -30.22
N PHE A 247 25.37 -17.32 -30.56
CA PHE A 247 25.41 -18.48 -31.45
C PHE A 247 24.33 -18.29 -32.53
N PRO A 248 24.60 -17.52 -33.59
CA PRO A 248 23.59 -17.14 -34.58
C PRO A 248 23.05 -18.30 -35.42
N ASP A 249 23.79 -19.40 -35.51
CA ASP A 249 23.38 -20.62 -36.22
C ASP A 249 22.45 -21.52 -35.39
N ASP A 250 22.51 -21.41 -34.06
CA ASP A 250 21.71 -22.24 -33.14
C ASP A 250 20.40 -21.55 -32.75
N TYR A 251 20.43 -20.22 -32.57
CA TYR A 251 19.24 -19.44 -32.21
C TYR A 251 19.33 -17.98 -32.63
N ALA A 252 18.16 -17.39 -32.84
CA ALA A 252 17.97 -15.95 -32.95
C ALA A 252 17.47 -15.35 -31.64
N SER A 253 17.82 -14.09 -31.42
CA SER A 253 17.33 -13.25 -30.32
C SER A 253 16.79 -11.95 -30.87
N PHE A 254 15.75 -11.43 -30.26
CA PHE A 254 15.05 -10.23 -30.69
C PHE A 254 14.82 -9.31 -29.50
N LYS A 255 14.92 -8.00 -29.77
CA LYS A 255 14.45 -6.97 -28.86
C LYS A 255 13.08 -6.53 -29.33
N VAL A 256 12.07 -6.82 -28.50
CA VAL A 256 10.68 -6.48 -28.77
C VAL A 256 10.31 -5.28 -27.91
N SER A 257 9.87 -4.19 -28.53
CA SER A 257 9.52 -2.94 -27.87
C SER A 257 8.04 -2.64 -28.03
N ALA A 258 7.33 -2.49 -26.93
CA ALA A 258 5.89 -2.21 -26.91
C ALA A 258 5.56 -1.03 -25.98
N PRO A 259 4.48 -0.29 -26.25
CA PRO A 259 3.98 0.73 -25.34
C PRO A 259 3.69 0.13 -23.96
N ILE A 260 3.93 0.90 -22.89
CA ILE A 260 3.74 0.42 -21.52
C ILE A 260 2.33 -0.13 -21.25
N ASN A 261 1.31 0.45 -21.90
CA ASN A 261 -0.08 0.03 -21.75
C ASN A 261 -0.32 -1.38 -22.30
N ASP A 262 0.36 -1.76 -23.38
CA ASP A 262 0.13 -3.03 -24.08
C ASP A 262 1.17 -4.10 -23.70
N HIS A 263 2.24 -3.70 -23.01
CA HIS A 263 3.36 -4.56 -22.67
C HIS A 263 2.96 -5.85 -21.93
N HIS A 264 1.97 -5.77 -21.03
CA HIS A 264 1.53 -6.92 -20.23
C HIS A 264 0.98 -8.06 -21.10
N GLN A 265 0.43 -7.76 -22.28
CA GLN A 265 -0.08 -8.77 -23.21
C GLN A 265 1.06 -9.65 -23.76
N LEU A 266 2.26 -9.08 -23.89
CA LEU A 266 3.45 -9.80 -24.37
C LEU A 266 4.08 -10.71 -23.31
N LEU A 267 3.64 -10.63 -22.05
CA LEU A 267 4.14 -11.50 -20.98
C LEU A 267 3.34 -12.80 -20.84
N VAL A 268 2.23 -12.95 -21.58
CA VAL A 268 1.40 -14.15 -21.55
C VAL A 268 2.15 -15.30 -22.26
N PRO A 269 2.45 -16.44 -21.60
CA PRO A 269 3.21 -17.52 -22.23
C PRO A 269 2.53 -18.11 -23.47
N GLU A 270 1.20 -18.09 -23.53
CA GLU A 270 0.39 -18.69 -24.59
C GLU A 270 0.55 -18.03 -25.96
N ILE A 271 1.00 -16.76 -26.01
CA ILE A 271 1.22 -16.06 -27.28
C ILE A 271 2.59 -16.38 -27.90
N TRP A 272 3.42 -17.19 -27.24
CA TRP A 272 4.77 -17.50 -27.69
C TRP A 272 4.88 -18.96 -28.12
N PRO A 273 5.64 -19.25 -29.19
CA PRO A 273 5.97 -20.63 -29.55
C PRO A 273 6.64 -21.38 -28.40
N GLU A 274 6.51 -22.71 -28.42
CA GLU A 274 7.13 -23.56 -27.40
C GLU A 274 8.64 -23.30 -27.28
N LYS A 275 9.14 -23.28 -26.03
CA LYS A 275 10.57 -23.07 -25.68
C LYS A 275 11.13 -21.66 -25.93
N VAL A 276 10.34 -20.73 -26.45
CA VAL A 276 10.76 -19.33 -26.53
C VAL A 276 10.86 -18.76 -25.11
N MET A 277 11.97 -18.06 -24.83
CA MET A 277 12.20 -17.45 -23.53
C MET A 277 12.09 -15.94 -23.63
N ILE A 278 11.31 -15.34 -22.74
CA ILE A 278 11.13 -13.88 -22.66
C ILE A 278 11.69 -13.37 -21.34
N ASN A 279 12.47 -12.30 -21.41
CA ASN A 279 12.94 -11.58 -20.24
C ASN A 279 12.68 -10.09 -20.40
N GLU A 280 12.29 -9.39 -19.34
CA GLU A 280 12.24 -7.94 -19.38
C GLU A 280 13.67 -7.39 -19.46
N PHE A 281 13.94 -6.47 -20.39
CA PHE A 281 15.18 -5.70 -20.31
C PHE A 281 15.13 -4.91 -19.01
N ALA A 282 16.06 -5.21 -18.11
CA ALA A 282 16.24 -4.44 -16.89
C ALA A 282 16.56 -2.99 -17.28
N THR A 283 15.53 -2.15 -17.32
CA THR A 283 15.63 -0.70 -17.59
C THR A 283 16.25 0.06 -16.43
N SER A 284 16.79 -0.65 -15.43
CA SER A 284 17.50 -0.05 -14.30
C SER A 284 18.55 0.94 -14.83
N PRO A 285 18.40 2.24 -14.55
CA PRO A 285 19.33 3.28 -15.01
C PRO A 285 20.77 3.08 -14.50
N ARG A 286 20.99 2.07 -13.65
CA ARG A 286 22.27 1.81 -12.97
C ARG A 286 23.09 0.70 -13.61
N PHE A 287 22.53 -0.13 -14.50
CA PHE A 287 23.27 -1.28 -15.05
C PHE A 287 24.22 -0.92 -16.20
N ARG A 288 24.10 0.29 -16.79
CA ARG A 288 24.99 0.74 -17.88
C ARG A 288 26.40 1.18 -17.43
N GLN A 289 26.68 1.31 -16.14
CA GLN A 289 28.01 1.75 -15.68
C GLN A 289 28.95 0.60 -15.25
N GLN A 290 28.47 -0.65 -15.13
CA GLN A 290 29.33 -1.77 -14.72
C GLN A 290 29.72 -2.72 -15.85
N THR A 291 28.96 -2.82 -16.94
CA THR A 291 29.27 -3.76 -18.03
C THR A 291 30.43 -3.31 -18.93
N ASN A 292 30.85 -2.04 -18.88
CA ASN A 292 32.10 -1.61 -19.53
C ASN A 292 33.37 -2.06 -18.79
N ASN A 293 33.27 -2.63 -17.58
CA ASN A 293 34.42 -3.05 -16.79
C ASN A 293 34.59 -4.58 -16.65
N MET A 294 33.69 -5.40 -17.20
CA MET A 294 33.80 -6.88 -17.08
C MET A 294 34.19 -7.60 -18.38
N ASN A 295 34.40 -6.88 -19.50
CA ASN A 295 34.79 -7.50 -20.78
C ASN A 295 36.30 -7.80 -20.94
N ASN A 296 37.12 -7.69 -19.88
CA ASN A 296 38.57 -7.94 -19.99
C ASN A 296 39.10 -9.21 -19.32
N ASN A 297 38.28 -10.04 -18.65
CA ASN A 297 38.80 -11.17 -17.86
C ASN A 297 38.31 -12.57 -18.26
N PHE A 298 37.84 -12.77 -19.49
CA PHE A 298 37.70 -14.11 -20.05
C PHE A 298 38.30 -14.16 -21.46
N ARG A 299 39.61 -14.43 -21.50
CA ARG A 299 40.28 -15.07 -22.64
C ARG A 299 40.52 -16.54 -22.27
N PRO A 300 40.51 -17.45 -23.26
CA PRO A 300 40.63 -18.90 -23.05
C PRO A 300 41.93 -19.30 -22.35
#